data_AF-A0A9E5H2E0-F1
#
_entry.id   AF-A0A9E5H2E0-F1
#
_cell.length_a   1.000
_cell.length_b   1.000
_cell.length_c   1.000
_cell.angle_alpha   90.00
_cell.angle_beta   90.00
_cell.angle_gamma   90.00
#
_symmetry.space_group_name_H-M   'P 1'
#
loop_
_entity.id
_entity.type
_entity.pdbx_description
1 polymer ?
#
loop_
_entity_poly.entity_id
_entity_poly.type
_entity_poly.pdbx_seq_one_letter_code
_entity_poly.pdbx_strand_id
1 'polypeptide(L)'
;MKIRKRYVLLILLSILPFYKIIHFGDYCINDVDYLLVAFLSIPVLVTFLAIVFFNLYQISVHRELFNYRPLLIFGVFLVALYVGLKFQDKTIFKSQTQQFSYILDNKSFAKIILFDDNSFLFKTKYTNEVCVKNGTYYFEHNSLYLKLDVLSKNEKVLDTLYYFNKTEKKLKPKSGNFPSFSEN
;
A
#
# COMPACT_ATOMS: atom_id res chain seq x y z
N MET A 1 -1.04 -31.83 6.82
CA MET A 1 -0.26 -31.33 7.98
C MET A 1 -1.23 -30.92 9.10
N LYS A 2 -1.31 -31.64 10.22
CA LYS A 2 -2.23 -31.28 11.33
C LYS A 2 -1.67 -30.06 12.07
N ILE A 3 -2.15 -28.86 11.74
CA ILE A 3 -1.90 -27.66 12.55
C ILE A 3 -2.45 -27.96 13.95
N ARG A 4 -1.56 -28.13 14.93
CA ARG A 4 -2.00 -28.26 16.33
C ARG A 4 -2.77 -26.97 16.65
N LYS A 5 -4.01 -27.12 17.14
CA LYS A 5 -4.92 -26.01 17.52
C LYS A 5 -4.21 -24.90 18.33
N ARG A 6 -3.13 -25.26 19.03
CA ARG A 6 -2.23 -24.41 19.81
C ARG A 6 -1.67 -23.17 19.08
N TYR A 7 -1.50 -23.18 17.76
CA TYR A 7 -0.94 -22.02 17.02
C TYR A 7 -1.97 -21.21 16.24
N VAL A 8 -3.25 -21.62 16.25
CA VAL A 8 -4.31 -20.95 15.50
C VAL A 8 -4.46 -19.50 15.95
N LEU A 9 -4.39 -19.25 17.27
CA LEU A 9 -4.47 -17.90 17.81
C LEU A 9 -3.33 -17.00 17.30
N LEU A 10 -2.08 -17.48 17.34
CA LEU A 10 -0.92 -16.72 16.85
C LEU A 10 -1.09 -16.37 15.37
N ILE A 11 -1.50 -17.34 14.54
CA ILE A 11 -1.72 -17.13 13.11
C ILE A 11 -2.82 -16.08 12.87
N LEU A 12 -3.95 -16.19 13.57
CA LEU A 12 -5.08 -15.27 13.41
C LEU A 12 -4.71 -13.85 13.82
N LEU A 13 -4.00 -13.71 14.95
CA LEU A 13 -3.46 -12.41 15.38
C LEU A 13 -2.42 -11.88 14.40
N SER A 14 -1.58 -12.73 13.81
CA SER A 14 -0.57 -12.30 12.83
C SER A 14 -1.18 -11.73 11.55
N ILE A 15 -2.40 -12.15 11.17
CA ILE A 15 -3.07 -11.61 9.98
C ILE A 15 -3.67 -10.22 10.26
N LEU A 16 -4.02 -9.93 11.51
CA LEU A 16 -4.79 -8.76 11.90
C LEU A 16 -4.13 -7.41 11.51
N PRO A 17 -2.82 -7.18 11.69
CA PRO A 17 -2.18 -5.92 11.29
C PRO A 17 -2.26 -5.64 9.77
N PHE A 18 -2.45 -6.66 8.94
CA PHE A 18 -2.43 -6.51 7.49
C PHE A 18 -3.71 -5.91 6.91
N TYR A 19 -4.80 -5.83 7.68
CA TYR A 19 -6.08 -5.29 7.18
C TYR A 19 -5.97 -3.82 6.72
N LYS A 20 -5.01 -3.07 7.27
CA LYS A 20 -4.71 -1.67 6.91
C LYS A 20 -3.56 -1.49 5.94
N ILE A 21 -2.84 -2.56 5.60
CA ILE A 21 -1.67 -2.49 4.73
C ILE A 21 -2.04 -2.95 3.31
N ILE A 22 -2.95 -3.93 3.21
CA ILE A 22 -3.34 -4.52 1.94
C ILE A 22 -4.62 -3.84 1.45
N HIS A 23 -4.49 -3.06 0.36
CA HIS A 23 -5.61 -2.38 -0.28
C HIS A 23 -5.79 -2.91 -1.72
N PHE A 24 -7.05 -3.23 -2.07
CA PHE A 24 -7.41 -3.74 -3.41
C PHE A 24 -8.05 -2.67 -4.32
N GLY A 25 -8.27 -1.46 -3.81
CA GLY A 25 -8.90 -0.35 -4.54
C GLY A 25 -8.38 0.99 -4.03
N ASP A 26 -9.17 2.05 -4.17
CA ASP A 26 -8.83 3.38 -3.67
C ASP A 26 -8.60 3.36 -2.15
N TYR A 27 -7.50 3.96 -1.69
CA TYR A 27 -7.20 4.06 -0.27
C TYR A 27 -6.50 5.37 0.07
N CYS A 28 -6.67 5.80 1.32
CA CYS A 28 -5.87 6.84 1.93
C CYS A 28 -5.26 6.25 3.20
N ILE A 29 -3.96 6.47 3.38
CA ILE A 29 -3.22 6.06 4.55
C ILE A 29 -2.61 7.29 5.22
N ASN A 30 -2.79 7.38 6.54
CA ASN A 30 -2.23 8.46 7.34
C ASN A 30 -1.39 7.92 8.50
N ASP A 31 -0.80 8.84 9.27
CA ASP A 31 0.02 8.49 10.43
C ASP A 31 -0.73 7.65 11.48
N VAL A 32 -2.05 7.83 11.60
CA VAL A 32 -2.90 7.07 12.52
C VAL A 32 -3.01 5.61 12.10
N ASP A 33 -3.05 5.33 10.79
CA ASP A 33 -3.11 3.96 10.28
C ASP A 33 -1.82 3.18 10.60
N TYR A 34 -0.63 3.79 10.49
CA TYR A 34 0.62 3.15 10.91
C TYR A 34 0.66 2.88 12.41
N LEU A 35 0.19 3.83 13.21
CA LEU A 35 0.08 3.65 14.66
C LEU A 35 -0.88 2.50 15.01
N LEU A 36 -1.97 2.36 14.25
CA LEU A 36 -2.92 1.27 14.41
C LEU A 36 -2.29 -0.08 14.04
N VAL A 37 -1.54 -0.17 12.94
CA VAL A 37 -0.76 -1.37 12.56
C VAL A 37 0.23 -1.77 13.67
N ALA A 38 0.93 -0.79 14.24
CA ALA A 38 1.86 -1.03 15.35
C ALA A 38 1.13 -1.56 16.59
N PHE A 39 0.00 -0.94 16.97
CA PHE A 39 -0.82 -1.39 18.09
C PHE A 39 -1.34 -2.81 17.90
N LEU A 40 -1.83 -3.14 16.70
CA LEU A 40 -2.31 -4.49 16.37
C LEU A 40 -1.19 -5.55 16.34
N SER A 41 0.07 -5.14 16.20
CA SER A 41 1.23 -6.03 16.25
C SER A 41 1.63 -6.40 17.69
N ILE A 42 1.21 -5.63 18.71
CA ILE A 42 1.54 -5.89 20.12
C ILE A 42 0.95 -7.24 20.60
N PRO A 43 -0.34 -7.56 20.38
CA PRO A 43 -0.89 -8.87 20.74
C PRO A 43 -0.14 -10.04 20.10
N VAL A 44 0.35 -9.87 18.86
CA VAL A 44 1.15 -10.89 18.16
C VAL A 44 2.46 -11.14 18.93
N LEU A 45 3.16 -10.06 19.29
CA LEU A 45 4.41 -10.13 20.03
C LEU A 45 4.22 -10.77 21.42
N VAL A 46 3.20 -10.34 22.18
CA VAL A 46 2.90 -10.90 23.51
C VAL A 46 2.58 -12.40 23.41
N THR A 47 1.73 -12.79 22.46
CA THR A 47 1.35 -14.19 22.25
C THR A 47 2.55 -15.04 21.83
N PHE A 48 3.40 -14.52 20.95
CA PHE A 48 4.64 -15.16 20.54
C PHE A 48 5.58 -15.38 21.73
N LEU A 49 5.83 -14.34 22.53
CA LEU A 49 6.68 -14.43 23.72
C LEU A 49 6.14 -15.46 24.72
N ALA A 50 4.84 -15.44 25.02
CA ALA A 50 4.22 -16.41 25.92
C ALA A 50 4.43 -17.86 25.45
N ILE A 51 4.29 -18.13 24.15
CA ILE A 51 4.53 -19.46 23.56
C ILE A 51 6.02 -19.84 23.64
N VAL A 52 6.93 -18.91 23.34
CA VAL A 52 8.38 -19.16 23.39
C VAL A 52 8.82 -19.44 24.82
N PHE A 53 8.42 -18.63 25.80
CA PHE A 53 8.73 -18.87 27.20
C PHE A 53 8.18 -20.19 27.71
N PHE A 54 6.95 -20.56 27.33
CA PHE A 54 6.42 -21.88 27.68
C PHE A 54 7.24 -23.02 27.08
N ASN A 55 7.66 -22.90 25.81
CA ASN A 55 8.50 -23.92 25.18
C ASN A 55 9.88 -24.00 25.87
N LEU A 56 10.49 -22.86 26.22
CA LEU A 56 11.75 -22.81 26.98
C LEU A 56 11.60 -23.45 28.37
N TYR A 57 10.48 -23.19 29.04
CA TYR A 57 10.15 -23.81 30.32
C TYR A 57 10.04 -25.34 30.20
N GLN A 58 9.34 -25.85 29.18
CA GLN A 58 9.24 -27.29 28.94
C GLN A 58 10.60 -27.95 28.63
N ILE A 59 11.50 -27.27 27.93
CA ILE A 59 12.86 -27.78 27.70
C ILE A 59 13.61 -27.88 29.03
N SER A 60 13.55 -26.81 29.83
CA SER A 60 14.24 -26.73 31.12
C SER A 60 13.77 -27.82 32.09
N VAL A 61 12.46 -28.05 32.18
CA VAL A 61 11.88 -28.97 33.18
C VAL A 61 11.70 -30.39 32.64
N HIS A 62 11.34 -30.59 31.38
CA HIS A 62 10.96 -31.92 30.83
C HIS A 62 11.96 -32.47 29.81
N ARG A 63 13.07 -31.77 29.52
CA ARG A 63 14.08 -32.16 28.52
C ARG A 63 13.50 -32.45 27.13
N GLU A 64 12.41 -31.78 26.77
CA GLU A 64 11.84 -31.87 25.42
C GLU A 64 12.68 -31.08 24.41
N LEU A 65 12.57 -31.41 23.12
CA LEU A 65 13.21 -30.64 22.04
C LEU A 65 12.46 -29.33 21.79
N PHE A 66 13.19 -28.25 21.47
CA PHE A 66 12.57 -26.96 21.15
C PHE A 66 11.69 -27.06 19.91
N ASN A 67 10.46 -26.55 20.03
CA ASN A 67 9.54 -26.47 18.91
C ASN A 67 9.72 -25.14 18.17
N TYR A 68 10.38 -25.20 17.01
CA TYR A 68 10.70 -24.04 16.17
C TYR A 68 9.52 -23.42 15.41
N ARG A 69 8.33 -24.05 15.42
CA ARG A 69 7.18 -23.57 14.64
C ARG A 69 6.75 -22.12 14.96
N PRO A 70 6.69 -21.67 16.23
CA PRO A 70 6.36 -20.28 16.55
C PRO A 70 7.40 -19.29 16.02
N LEU A 71 8.69 -19.66 16.01
CA LEU A 71 9.76 -18.83 15.43
C LEU A 71 9.56 -18.67 13.92
N LEU A 72 9.22 -19.76 13.21
CA LEU A 72 8.93 -19.69 11.79
C LEU A 72 7.70 -18.81 11.49
N ILE A 73 6.61 -18.97 12.25
CA ILE A 73 5.40 -18.15 12.07
C ILE A 73 5.72 -16.67 12.30
N PHE A 74 6.44 -16.34 13.37
CA PHE A 74 6.82 -14.96 13.68
C PHE A 74 7.81 -14.38 12.67
N GLY A 75 8.77 -15.19 12.18
CA GLY A 75 9.69 -14.79 11.12
C GLY A 75 8.95 -14.44 9.82
N VAL A 76 7.99 -15.26 9.41
CA VAL A 76 7.13 -14.98 8.24
C VAL A 76 6.31 -13.71 8.49
N PHE A 77 5.76 -13.52 9.68
CA PHE A 77 5.03 -12.32 10.06
C PHE A 77 5.90 -11.05 9.92
N LEU A 78 7.13 -11.05 10.44
CA LEU A 78 8.04 -9.91 10.35
C LEU A 78 8.42 -9.57 8.91
N VAL A 79 8.73 -10.58 8.09
CA VAL A 79 9.05 -10.38 6.67
C VAL A 79 7.84 -9.82 5.93
N ALA A 80 6.65 -10.40 6.14
CA ALA A 80 5.43 -9.93 5.52
C ALA A 80 5.10 -8.49 5.95
N LEU A 81 5.25 -8.15 7.24
CA LEU A 81 5.00 -6.82 7.76
C LEU A 81 5.98 -5.80 7.17
N TYR A 82 7.27 -6.14 7.08
CA TYR A 82 8.28 -5.31 6.45
C TYR A 82 7.97 -5.05 4.97
N VAL A 83 7.65 -6.10 4.22
CA VAL A 83 7.30 -5.99 2.80
C VAL A 83 6.03 -5.14 2.64
N GLY A 84 5.02 -5.39 3.45
CA GLY A 84 3.78 -4.63 3.46
C GLY A 84 4.02 -3.14 3.69
N LEU A 85 4.76 -2.76 4.72
CA LEU A 85 5.05 -1.35 5.02
C LEU A 85 5.95 -0.68 3.98
N LYS A 86 6.95 -1.40 3.45
CA LYS A 86 7.92 -0.83 2.50
C LYS A 86 7.37 -0.69 1.07
N PHE A 87 6.46 -1.58 0.66
CA PHE A 87 5.95 -1.65 -0.70
C PHE A 87 4.45 -1.35 -0.82
N GLN A 88 3.80 -0.89 0.25
CA GLN A 88 2.38 -0.50 0.27
C GLN A 88 1.98 0.47 -0.86
N ASP A 89 2.92 1.26 -1.37
CA ASP A 89 2.67 2.32 -2.35
C ASP A 89 3.25 1.99 -3.74
N LYS A 90 3.69 0.75 -3.95
CA LYS A 90 4.25 0.26 -5.21
C LYS A 90 3.43 -0.90 -5.74
N THR A 91 3.01 -0.80 -6.99
CA THR A 91 2.44 -1.93 -7.74
C THR A 91 3.58 -2.84 -8.23
N ILE A 92 3.88 -3.88 -7.46
CA ILE A 92 4.95 -4.85 -7.75
C ILE A 92 4.66 -5.64 -9.04
N PHE A 93 3.40 -5.74 -9.45
CA PHE A 93 2.94 -6.60 -10.55
C PHE A 93 2.60 -5.87 -11.85
N LYS A 94 2.77 -4.54 -11.94
CA LYS A 94 2.43 -3.78 -13.15
C LYS A 94 3.65 -3.08 -13.73
N SER A 95 3.80 -3.14 -15.06
CA SER A 95 4.88 -2.43 -15.75
C SER A 95 4.48 -0.98 -15.97
N GLN A 96 5.30 -0.05 -15.48
CA GLN A 96 5.07 1.38 -15.61
C GLN A 96 5.48 1.85 -17.02
N THR A 97 4.57 2.50 -17.73
CA THR A 97 4.84 3.08 -19.06
C THR A 97 5.29 4.53 -18.97
N GLN A 98 4.50 5.37 -18.29
CA GLN A 98 4.77 6.80 -18.13
C GLN A 98 4.42 7.27 -16.73
N GLN A 99 5.07 8.35 -16.31
CA GLN A 99 4.84 8.95 -15.02
C GLN A 99 4.88 10.46 -15.12
N PHE A 100 3.85 11.09 -14.57
CA PHE A 100 3.73 12.54 -14.50
C PHE A 100 3.63 12.98 -13.06
N SER A 101 4.33 14.05 -12.70
CA SER A 101 4.29 14.62 -11.35
C SER A 101 3.93 16.10 -11.37
N TYR A 102 3.32 16.54 -10.28
CA TYR A 102 2.97 17.91 -9.99
C TYR A 102 3.25 18.18 -8.52
N ILE A 103 3.99 19.24 -8.23
CA ILE A 103 4.30 19.66 -6.86
C ILE A 103 3.25 20.71 -6.47
N LEU A 104 2.44 20.43 -5.45
CA LEU A 104 1.46 21.38 -4.94
C LEU A 104 2.14 22.44 -4.07
N ASP A 105 2.99 21.98 -3.15
CA ASP A 105 3.78 22.78 -2.22
C ASP A 105 5.04 22.00 -1.79
N ASN A 106 5.86 22.56 -0.89
CA ASN A 106 7.12 21.93 -0.46
C ASN A 106 6.97 20.53 0.17
N LYS A 107 5.76 20.13 0.60
CA LYS A 107 5.53 18.84 1.30
C LYS A 107 4.52 17.94 0.59
N SER A 108 3.77 18.47 -0.36
CA SER A 108 2.65 17.81 -1.02
C SER A 108 2.89 17.69 -2.52
N PHE A 109 2.63 16.50 -3.06
CA PHE A 109 2.77 16.23 -4.49
C PHE A 109 1.62 15.37 -4.99
N ALA A 110 1.32 15.51 -6.27
CA ALA A 110 0.42 14.64 -7.02
C ALA A 110 1.20 13.94 -8.12
N LYS A 111 0.84 12.69 -8.40
CA LYS A 111 1.54 11.84 -9.35
C LYS A 111 0.53 10.98 -10.11
N ILE A 112 0.62 10.99 -11.43
CA ILE A 112 -0.12 10.09 -12.32
C ILE A 112 0.87 9.05 -12.83
N ILE A 113 0.56 7.78 -12.67
CA ILE A 113 1.37 6.65 -13.14
C ILE A 113 0.52 5.86 -14.12
N LEU A 114 0.99 5.72 -15.36
CA LEU A 114 0.34 4.92 -16.38
C LEU A 114 0.99 3.54 -16.46
N PHE A 115 0.19 2.51 -16.68
CA PHE A 115 0.63 1.13 -16.82
C PHE A 115 0.36 0.59 -18.23
N ASP A 116 1.02 -0.50 -18.58
CA ASP A 116 0.89 -1.17 -19.88
C ASP A 116 -0.48 -1.81 -20.14
N ASP A 117 -1.23 -2.12 -19.08
CA ASP A 117 -2.58 -2.70 -19.10
C ASP A 117 -3.71 -1.66 -19.29
N ASN A 118 -3.39 -0.43 -19.72
CA ASN A 118 -4.32 0.72 -19.81
C ASN A 118 -4.96 1.12 -18.46
N SER A 119 -4.37 0.71 -17.33
CA SER A 119 -4.74 1.24 -16.01
C SER A 119 -3.84 2.40 -15.60
N PHE A 120 -4.33 3.26 -14.71
CA PHE A 120 -3.51 4.29 -14.09
C PHE A 120 -3.68 4.29 -12.58
N LEU A 121 -2.65 4.82 -11.91
CA LEU A 121 -2.70 5.19 -10.51
C LEU A 121 -2.54 6.70 -10.38
N PHE A 122 -3.45 7.32 -9.64
CA PHE A 122 -3.29 8.68 -9.18
C PHE A 122 -2.94 8.69 -7.70
N LYS A 123 -1.73 9.16 -7.39
CA LYS A 123 -1.21 9.24 -6.02
C LYS A 123 -1.11 10.69 -5.60
N THR A 124 -1.75 11.04 -4.51
CA THR A 124 -1.59 12.33 -3.84
C THR A 124 -0.92 12.12 -2.49
N LYS A 125 0.08 12.94 -2.19
CA LYS A 125 0.68 13.04 -0.87
C LYS A 125 0.40 14.43 -0.34
N TYR A 126 -0.21 14.47 0.84
CA TYR A 126 -0.30 15.62 1.73
C TYR A 126 0.68 15.44 2.89
N THR A 127 0.78 16.42 3.78
CA THR A 127 1.75 16.42 4.90
C THR A 127 1.74 15.11 5.71
N ASN A 128 0.55 14.57 6.02
CA ASN A 128 0.36 13.41 6.91
C ASN A 128 -0.49 12.30 6.28
N GLU A 129 -0.80 12.39 4.98
CA GLU A 129 -1.71 11.48 4.31
C GLU A 129 -1.25 11.19 2.90
N VAL A 130 -1.32 9.93 2.48
CA VAL A 130 -1.09 9.49 1.11
C VAL A 130 -2.36 8.82 0.62
N CYS A 131 -2.95 9.35 -0.44
CA CYS A 131 -4.06 8.72 -1.11
C CYS A 131 -3.63 8.16 -2.46
N VAL A 132 -4.17 7.00 -2.81
CA VAL A 132 -3.97 6.32 -4.08
C VAL A 132 -5.35 5.99 -4.64
N LYS A 133 -5.55 6.33 -5.90
CA LYS A 133 -6.76 6.06 -6.66
C LYS A 133 -6.44 5.31 -7.93
N ASN A 134 -7.33 4.39 -8.28
CA ASN A 134 -7.20 3.53 -9.44
C ASN A 134 -8.18 3.95 -10.53
N GLY A 135 -7.80 3.68 -11.78
CA GLY A 135 -8.70 3.86 -12.90
C GLY A 135 -8.13 3.30 -14.19
N THR A 136 -8.83 3.61 -15.28
CA THR A 136 -8.46 3.25 -16.64
C THR A 136 -8.18 4.50 -17.46
N TYR A 137 -7.26 4.39 -18.40
CA TYR A 137 -6.94 5.49 -19.31
C TYR A 137 -6.96 5.04 -20.76
N TYR A 138 -7.13 6.01 -21.66
CA TYR A 138 -6.87 5.81 -23.06
C TYR A 138 -6.31 7.09 -23.69
N PHE A 139 -5.54 6.91 -24.75
CA PHE A 139 -5.08 8.00 -25.59
C PHE A 139 -5.94 8.07 -26.85
N GLU A 140 -6.40 9.28 -27.16
CA GLU A 140 -7.02 9.59 -28.45
C GLU A 140 -6.31 10.82 -29.01
N HIS A 141 -5.60 10.64 -30.14
CA HIS A 141 -4.71 11.63 -30.73
C HIS A 141 -3.65 12.14 -29.73
N ASN A 142 -3.74 13.40 -29.30
CA ASN A 142 -2.85 14.03 -28.32
C ASN A 142 -3.56 14.27 -26.98
N SER A 143 -4.60 13.52 -26.69
CA SER A 143 -5.41 13.68 -25.48
C SER A 143 -5.37 12.40 -24.66
N LEU A 144 -5.07 12.54 -23.37
CA LEU A 144 -5.15 11.51 -22.36
C LEU A 144 -6.47 11.65 -21.62
N TYR A 145 -7.29 10.60 -21.68
CA TYR A 145 -8.55 10.51 -20.95
C TYR A 145 -8.34 9.61 -19.74
N LEU A 146 -8.77 10.09 -18.58
CA LEU A 146 -8.69 9.39 -17.31
C LEU A 146 -10.09 9.09 -16.79
N LYS A 147 -10.37 7.83 -16.52
CA LYS A 147 -11.62 7.36 -15.94
C LYS A 147 -11.33 6.65 -14.62
N LEU A 148 -11.71 7.26 -13.52
CA LEU A 148 -11.60 6.67 -12.18
C LEU A 148 -12.60 5.51 -12.03
N ASP A 149 -12.20 4.49 -11.28
CA ASP A 149 -13.07 3.35 -10.96
C ASP A 149 -14.22 3.79 -10.02
N VAL A 150 -13.93 4.69 -9.09
CA VAL A 150 -14.91 5.29 -8.17
C VAL A 150 -14.99 6.79 -8.40
N LEU A 151 -16.17 7.28 -8.79
CA LEU A 151 -16.44 8.71 -8.97
C LEU A 151 -16.47 9.43 -7.60
N SER A 152 -15.36 10.04 -7.22
CA SER A 152 -15.32 10.91 -6.05
C SER A 152 -15.83 12.30 -6.42
N LYS A 153 -17.00 12.69 -5.90
CA LYS A 153 -17.65 14.00 -6.19
C LYS A 153 -16.80 15.23 -5.80
N ASN A 154 -15.70 15.06 -5.06
CA ASN A 154 -14.91 16.16 -4.48
C ASN A 154 -13.46 16.20 -4.98
N GLU A 155 -13.17 15.63 -6.14
CA GLU A 155 -11.80 15.56 -6.65
C GLU A 155 -11.35 16.90 -7.24
N LYS A 156 -10.54 17.64 -6.47
CA LYS A 156 -10.08 19.00 -6.82
C LYS A 156 -8.76 19.05 -7.60
N VAL A 157 -8.10 17.90 -7.80
CA VAL A 157 -6.70 17.85 -8.27
C VAL A 157 -6.54 17.10 -9.59
N LEU A 158 -7.52 16.27 -9.97
CA LEU A 158 -7.47 15.45 -11.17
C LEU A 158 -8.60 15.84 -12.14
N ASP A 159 -8.22 16.22 -13.35
CA ASP A 159 -9.16 16.37 -14.46
C ASP A 159 -9.41 15.00 -15.12
N THR A 160 -10.54 14.86 -15.79
CA THR A 160 -10.86 13.65 -16.57
C THR A 160 -10.18 13.64 -17.95
N LEU A 161 -9.68 14.81 -18.39
CA LEU A 161 -9.11 14.98 -19.71
C LEU A 161 -7.90 15.92 -19.69
N TYR A 162 -6.79 15.43 -20.22
CA TYR A 162 -5.54 16.17 -20.37
C TYR A 162 -5.09 16.18 -21.83
N TYR A 163 -4.60 17.32 -22.31
CA TYR A 163 -3.86 17.40 -23.56
C TYR A 163 -2.39 17.07 -23.29
N PHE A 164 -1.89 16.03 -23.95
CA PHE A 164 -0.50 15.61 -23.88
C PHE A 164 0.34 16.32 -24.93
N ASN A 165 1.24 17.19 -24.47
CA ASN A 165 2.21 17.83 -25.35
C ASN A 165 3.50 16.99 -25.37
N LYS A 166 3.73 16.27 -26.47
CA LYS A 166 4.93 15.42 -26.67
C LYS A 166 6.24 16.22 -26.60
N THR A 167 6.23 17.47 -27.03
CA THR A 167 7.42 18.33 -27.10
C THR A 167 7.80 18.86 -25.72
N GLU A 168 6.80 19.29 -24.95
CA GLU A 168 7.00 19.81 -23.59
C GLU A 168 7.02 18.70 -22.53
N LYS A 169 6.64 17.47 -22.89
CA LYS A 169 6.41 16.34 -21.99
C LYS A 169 5.50 16.71 -20.80
N LYS A 170 4.39 17.40 -21.12
CA LYS A 170 3.45 17.94 -20.12
C LYS A 170 2.02 17.53 -20.43
N LEU A 171 1.26 17.31 -19.37
CA LEU A 171 -0.18 17.14 -19.39
C LEU A 171 -0.83 18.48 -18.99
N LYS A 172 -1.57 19.10 -19.92
CA LYS A 172 -2.34 20.31 -19.66
C LYS A 172 -3.82 19.94 -19.50
N PRO A 173 -4.47 20.26 -18.36
CA PRO A 173 -5.87 19.91 -18.17
C PRO A 173 -6.76 20.69 -19.13
N LYS A 174 -7.88 20.10 -19.52
CA LYS A 174 -8.87 20.78 -20.37
C LYS A 174 -9.66 21.80 -19.57
N SER A 175 -10.05 21.45 -18.35
CA SER A 175 -10.65 22.38 -17.41
C SER A 175 -9.52 23.19 -16.75
N GLY A 176 -9.45 24.49 -17.05
CA GLY A 176 -8.38 25.37 -16.57
C GLY A 176 -8.27 25.53 -15.04
N ASN A 177 -9.13 24.86 -14.28
CA ASN A 177 -9.14 24.84 -12.82
C ASN A 177 -8.22 23.78 -12.20
N PHE A 178 -7.65 22.88 -13.01
CA PHE A 178 -6.76 21.81 -12.55
C PHE A 178 -5.29 22.10 -12.83
N PRO A 179 -4.36 21.44 -12.14
CA PRO A 179 -2.92 21.63 -12.38
C PRO A 179 -2.40 20.90 -13.62
N SER A 180 -1.34 21.45 -14.22
CA SER A 180 -0.57 20.76 -15.25
C SER A 180 0.48 19.82 -14.65
N PHE A 181 0.63 18.63 -15.19
CA PHE A 181 1.66 17.68 -14.77
C PHE A 181 2.83 17.65 -15.75
N SER A 182 4.04 17.38 -15.26
CA SER A 182 5.24 17.21 -16.08
C SER A 182 5.73 15.77 -16.01
N GLU A 183 6.21 15.21 -17.12
CA GLU A 183 6.78 13.86 -17.16
C GLU A 183 8.12 13.84 -16.42
N ASN A 184 8.34 12.84 -15.56
CA ASN A 184 9.60 12.62 -14.85
C ASN A 184 10.51 11.66 -15.59
#